data_AF-A0A699R746-F1
#
_entry.id   AF-A0A699R746-F1
#
_cell.length_a   1.000
_cell.length_b   1.000
_cell.length_c   1.000
_cell.angle_alpha   90.00
_cell.angle_beta   90.00
_cell.angle_gamma   90.00
#
_symmetry.space_group_name_H-M   'P 1'
#
loop_
_entity.id
_entity.type
_entity.pdbx_description
1 polymer ?
#
loop_
_entity_poly.entity_id
_entity_poly.type
_entity_poly.pdbx_seq_one_letter_code
_entity_poly.pdbx_strand_id
1 'polypeptide(L)' 'MNFPKVLSSVQKEELECDVSKEELKRAVWDCGMDKPPGPDGFTFGFFLKFWSTIEHDVYEAVTYFFY' A
#
# COMPACT_ATOMS: atom_id res chain seq x y z
N MET A 1 17.13 -18.10 22.71
CA MET A 1 15.67 -17.87 22.88
C MET A 1 14.97 -18.47 21.68
N ASN A 2 13.97 -19.34 21.87
CA ASN A 2 13.22 -19.94 20.77
C ASN A 2 11.85 -19.26 20.71
N PHE A 3 11.59 -18.46 19.68
CA PHE A 3 10.29 -17.83 19.50
C PHE A 3 9.36 -18.86 18.85
N PRO A 4 8.20 -19.17 19.46
CA PRO A 4 7.31 -20.22 18.97
C PRO A 4 6.61 -19.84 17.65
N LYS A 5 6.60 -18.56 17.28
CA LYS A 5 6.07 -18.07 16.02
C LYS A 5 7.22 -17.46 15.21
N VAL A 6 7.70 -18.23 14.24
CA VAL A 6 8.70 -17.79 13.27
C VAL A 6 8.04 -17.85 11.91
N LEU A 7 8.25 -16.81 11.11
CA LEU A 7 7.81 -16.77 9.73
C LEU A 7 8.45 -17.91 8.93
N SER A 8 7.71 -18.48 7.98
CA SER A 8 8.29 -19.39 6.99
C SER A 8 9.32 -18.63 6.13
N SER A 9 10.17 -19.35 5.40
CA SER A 9 11.10 -18.72 4.45
C SER A 9 10.34 -17.84 3.44
N VAL A 10 9.23 -18.34 2.92
CA VAL A 10 8.37 -17.62 1.96
C VAL A 10 7.82 -16.33 2.55
N GLN A 11 7.31 -16.36 3.78
CA GLN A 11 6.78 -15.15 4.43
C GLN A 11 7.86 -14.10 4.69
N LYS A 12 9.11 -14.53 4.92
CA LYS A 12 10.22 -13.59 5.07
C LYS A 12 10.56 -12.93 3.73
N GLU A 13 10.63 -13.74 2.68
CA GLU A 13 10.86 -13.23 1.32
C GLU A 13 9.76 -12.25 0.90
N GLU A 14 8.48 -12.58 1.14
CA GLU A 14 7.34 -11.69 0.83
C GLU A 14 7.40 -10.34 1.55
N LEU A 15 7.95 -10.29 2.77
CA LEU A 15 8.10 -9.03 3.52
C LEU A 15 9.27 -8.17 3.04
N GLU A 16 10.23 -8.76 2.34
CA GLU A 16 11.42 -8.08 1.81
C GLU A 16 11.31 -7.80 0.30
N CYS A 17 10.25 -8.28 -0.35
CA CYS A 17 9.98 -8.03 -1.76
C CYS A 17 9.66 -6.56 -2.06
N ASP A 18 9.99 -6.13 -3.28
CA ASP A 18 9.57 -4.84 -3.81
C ASP A 18 8.03 -4.73 -3.84
N VAL A 19 7.52 -3.52 -3.56
CA VAL A 19 6.08 -3.23 -3.66
C VAL A 19 5.60 -3.45 -5.09
N SER A 20 4.57 -4.29 -5.24
CA SER A 20 3.91 -4.52 -6.53
C SER A 20 2.77 -3.53 -6.77
N LYS A 21 2.41 -3.30 -8.03
CA LYS A 21 1.27 -2.44 -8.40
C LYS A 21 -0.05 -3.03 -7.88
N GLU A 22 -0.17 -4.36 -7.91
CA GLU A 22 -1.34 -5.11 -7.47
C GLU A 22 -1.51 -5.05 -5.95
N GLU A 23 -0.42 -5.14 -5.20
CA GLU A 23 -0.42 -4.91 -3.75
C GLU A 23 -0.83 -3.49 -3.40
N LEU A 24 -0.19 -2.49 -4.04
CA LEU A 24 -0.50 -1.09 -3.81
C LEU A 24 -1.98 -0.79 -4.09
N LYS A 25 -2.50 -1.26 -5.23
CA LYS A 25 -3.90 -1.06 -5.60
C LYS A 25 -4.84 -1.70 -4.58
N ARG A 26 -4.56 -2.93 -4.12
CA ARG A 26 -5.36 -3.59 -3.10
C ARG A 26 -5.35 -2.80 -1.79
N ALA A 27 -4.18 -2.35 -1.33
CA ALA A 27 -4.05 -1.54 -0.12
C ALA A 27 -4.87 -0.24 -0.17
N VAL A 28 -4.90 0.43 -1.34
CA VAL A 28 -5.71 1.64 -1.56
C VAL A 28 -7.21 1.32 -1.50
N TRP A 29 -7.66 0.20 -2.07
CA TRP A 29 -9.06 -0.24 -2.04
C TRP A 29 -9.53 -0.66 -0.64
N ASP A 30 -8.67 -1.36 0.10
CA ASP A 30 -8.97 -1.83 1.45
C ASP A 30 -9.08 -0.68 2.47
N CYS A 31 -8.61 0.53 2.12
CA CYS A 31 -8.74 1.70 2.98
C CYS A 31 -10.18 2.23 3.09
N GLY A 32 -11.07 1.92 2.15
CA GLY A 32 -12.46 2.38 2.14
C GLY A 32 -12.64 3.88 1.90
N MET A 33 -13.86 4.30 1.54
CA MET A 33 -14.16 5.70 1.20
C MET A 33 -14.48 6.59 2.40
N ASP A 34 -15.00 6.00 3.49
CA ASP A 34 -15.62 6.72 4.59
C ASP A 34 -14.64 7.10 5.71
N LYS A 35 -13.33 7.01 5.45
CA LYS A 35 -12.32 7.49 6.40
C LYS A 35 -12.36 9.02 6.48
N PRO A 36 -12.22 9.61 7.68
CA PRO A 36 -12.10 11.06 7.84
C PRO A 36 -10.99 11.63 6.94
N PRO A 37 -11.17 12.85 6.40
CA PRO A 37 -10.17 13.47 5.55
C PRO A 37 -8.88 13.78 6.33
N GLY A 38 -7.76 13.79 5.61
CA GLY A 38 -6.49 14.25 6.13
C GLY A 38 -6.47 15.78 6.34
N PRO A 39 -5.34 16.33 6.83
CA PRO A 39 -5.14 17.78 6.93
C PRO A 39 -5.26 18.53 5.60
N ASP A 40 -5.14 17.81 4.47
CA ASP A 40 -5.30 18.31 3.10
C ASP A 40 -6.78 18.37 2.64
N GLY A 41 -7.71 17.87 3.45
CA GLY A 41 -9.14 17.84 3.14
C GLY A 41 -9.56 16.71 2.20
N PHE A 42 -8.66 15.82 1.78
CA PHE A 42 -8.98 14.69 0.91
C PHE A 42 -9.19 13.40 1.72
N THR A 43 -10.12 12.56 1.25
CA THR A 43 -10.29 11.18 1.72
C THR A 43 -9.67 10.20 0.73
N PHE A 44 -9.60 8.91 1.10
CA PHE A 44 -9.24 7.84 0.17
C PHE A 44 -10.15 7.76 -1.07
N GLY A 45 -11.35 8.35 -1.01
CA GLY A 45 -12.22 8.52 -2.17
C GLY A 45 -11.57 9.27 -3.34
N PHE A 46 -10.59 10.17 -3.08
CA PHE A 46 -9.81 10.81 -4.14
C PHE A 46 -9.01 9.77 -4.94
N PHE A 47 -8.23 8.94 -4.25
CA PHE A 47 -7.40 7.92 -4.89
C PHE A 47 -8.25 6.91 -5.65
N LEU A 48 -9.39 6.50 -5.09
CA LEU A 48 -10.30 5.56 -5.74
C LEU A 48 -10.94 6.17 -6.99
N LYS A 49 -11.34 7.44 -6.94
CA LYS A 49 -12.00 8.13 -8.06
C LYS A 49 -11.05 8.43 -9.22
N PHE A 50 -9.82 8.82 -8.92
CA PHE A 50 -8.84 9.28 -9.94
C PHE A 50 -7.74 8.25 -10.21
N TRP A 51 -7.89 7.01 -9.73
CA TRP A 51 -6.86 5.97 -9.80
C TRP A 51 -6.25 5.83 -11.20
N SER A 52 -7.07 5.72 -12.25
CA SER A 52 -6.61 5.57 -13.64
C SER A 52 -5.71 6.71 -14.13
N THR A 53 -5.76 7.86 -13.49
CA THR A 53 -4.95 9.03 -13.82
C THR A 53 -3.66 9.07 -13.01
N ILE A 54 -3.71 8.70 -11.73
CA ILE A 54 -2.61 8.92 -10.77
C ILE A 54 -1.85 7.65 -10.38
N GLU A 55 -2.30 6.45 -10.81
CA GLU A 55 -1.75 5.18 -10.33
C GLU A 55 -0.24 5.05 -10.56
N HIS A 56 0.27 5.61 -11.66
CA HIS A 56 1.69 5.56 -11.98
C HIS A 56 2.51 6.42 -11.00
N ASP A 57 2.12 7.68 -10.80
CA ASP A 57 2.80 8.62 -9.91
C ASP A 57 2.75 8.13 -8.45
N VAL A 58 1.61 7.58 -8.04
CA VAL A 58 1.44 7.00 -6.70
C VAL A 58 2.34 5.77 -6.52
N TYR A 59 2.44 4.92 -7.55
CA TYR A 59 3.35 3.77 -7.52
C TYR A 59 4.80 4.21 -7.38
N GLU A 60 5.26 5.17 -8.20
CA GLU A 60 6.63 5.68 -8.12
C GLU A 60 6.94 6.34 -6.77
N ALA A 61 6.00 7.10 -6.22
CA ALA A 61 6.17 7.72 -4.90
C ALA A 61 6.28 6.67 -3.78
N VAL A 62 5.45 5.61 -3.84
CA VAL A 62 5.47 4.54 -2.83
C VAL A 62 6.72 3.69 -2.96
N THR A 63 7.11 3.27 -4.17
CA THR A 63 8.35 2.52 -4.34
C THR A 63 9.56 3.33 -3.90
N TYR A 64 9.62 4.62 -4.23
CA TYR A 64 10.68 5.52 -3.75
C TYR A 64 10.75 5.61 -2.21
N PHE A 65 9.62 5.54 -1.51
CA PHE A 65 9.59 5.58 -0.04
C PHE A 65 10.17 4.31 0.62
N PHE A 66 9.98 3.16 -0.01
CA PHE A 66 10.44 1.86 0.52
C PHE A 66 11.84 1.46 0.03
N TYR A 67 12.44 2.22 -0.89
CA TYR A 67 13.85 2.13 -1.30
C TYR A 67 14.76 2.96 -0.38
#